data_AF-A0A9X0WIC5-F1
#
_entry.id   AF-A0A9X0WIC5-F1
#
_cell.length_a   1.000
_cell.length_b   1.000
_cell.length_c   1.000
_cell.angle_alpha   90.00
_cell.angle_beta   90.00
_cell.angle_gamma   90.00
#
_symmetry.space_group_name_H-M   'P 1'
#
loop_
_entity.id
_entity.type
_entity.pdbx_description
1 polymer ?
#
loop_
_entity_poly.entity_id
_entity_poly.type
_entity_poly.pdbx_seq_one_letter_code
_entity_poly.pdbx_strand_id
1 'polypeptide(L)'
;MSASAAGTMAALGTQVRAKSGLNKAILDQGWFEFRRQLDDKTAWSGGHLVAVPPQNTSRTCPCCGHIAKENRQTQANVLRAGHARLACGETSLIGASAQEPAEATIRKLACA
;
A
#
# COMPACT_ATOMS: atom_id res chain seq x y z
N MET A 1 -13.15 -2.78 11.80
CA MET A 1 -12.81 -1.96 12.99
C MET A 1 -11.42 -2.35 13.47
N SER A 2 -10.57 -1.41 13.88
CA SER A 2 -9.25 -1.72 14.45
C SER A 2 -9.37 -1.99 15.97
N ALA A 3 -8.67 -3.00 16.46
CA ALA A 3 -8.69 -3.34 17.88
C ALA A 3 -8.07 -2.23 18.73
N SER A 4 -8.67 -1.97 19.90
CA SER A 4 -8.11 -1.04 20.89
C SER A 4 -6.71 -1.49 21.36
N ALA A 5 -5.88 -0.56 21.82
CA ALA A 5 -4.65 -0.87 22.55
C ALA A 5 -4.81 -0.74 24.06
N ALA A 6 -5.93 -0.22 24.58
CA ALA A 6 -6.06 0.17 25.98
C ALA A 6 -5.85 -0.98 26.99
N GLY A 7 -6.03 -2.23 26.55
CA GLY A 7 -5.95 -3.41 27.42
C GLY A 7 -7.19 -3.55 28.30
N THR A 8 -7.08 -4.34 29.36
CA THR A 8 -8.12 -4.57 30.36
C THR A 8 -7.62 -4.17 31.74
N MET A 9 -8.48 -4.16 32.76
CA MET A 9 -8.05 -3.86 34.14
C MET A 9 -7.01 -4.85 34.68
N ALA A 10 -7.01 -6.10 34.18
CA ALA A 10 -6.05 -7.13 34.56
C ALA A 10 -4.71 -7.03 33.79
N ALA A 11 -4.70 -6.38 32.62
CA ALA A 11 -3.52 -6.23 31.77
C ALA A 11 -3.56 -4.89 31.03
N LEU A 12 -2.76 -3.93 31.49
CA LEU A 12 -2.71 -2.60 30.92
C LEU A 12 -2.11 -2.60 29.52
N GLY A 13 -2.73 -1.81 28.64
CA GLY A 13 -2.26 -1.58 27.29
C GLY A 13 -1.01 -0.73 27.21
N THR A 14 -0.09 -1.07 26.31
CA THR A 14 1.08 -0.24 25.96
C THR A 14 0.82 0.56 24.69
N GLN A 15 1.48 1.73 24.55
CA GLN A 15 1.40 2.58 23.34
C GLN A 15 -0.03 3.01 22.96
N VAL A 16 -0.92 3.13 23.94
CA VAL A 16 -2.37 3.40 23.74
C VAL A 16 -2.59 4.70 22.97
N ARG A 17 -1.89 5.79 23.36
CA ARG A 17 -2.01 7.11 22.71
C ARG A 17 -1.53 7.11 21.26
N ALA A 18 -0.41 6.42 20.98
CA ALA A 18 0.11 6.32 19.62
C ALA A 18 -0.83 5.52 18.72
N LYS A 19 -1.34 4.38 19.20
CA LYS A 19 -2.29 3.55 18.44
C LYS A 19 -3.65 4.22 18.28
N SER A 20 -4.14 4.97 19.28
CA SER A 20 -5.45 5.64 19.18
C SER A 20 -5.45 6.72 18.08
N GLY A 21 -4.37 7.51 17.97
CA GLY A 21 -4.19 8.46 16.87
C GLY A 21 -4.16 7.78 15.50
N LEU A 22 -3.38 6.70 15.37
CA LEU A 22 -3.34 5.89 14.15
C LEU A 22 -4.70 5.28 13.80
N ASN A 23 -5.41 4.72 14.78
CA ASN A 23 -6.73 4.13 14.61
C ASN A 23 -7.74 5.17 14.12
N LYS A 24 -7.71 6.38 14.69
CA LYS A 24 -8.55 7.49 14.24
C LYS A 24 -8.26 7.85 12.78
N ALA A 25 -6.99 8.06 12.43
CA ALA A 25 -6.60 8.39 11.06
C ALA A 25 -7.02 7.30 10.05
N ILE A 26 -6.95 6.01 10.42
CA ILE A 26 -7.41 4.89 9.60
C ILE A 26 -8.93 4.90 9.41
N LEU A 27 -9.70 5.18 10.47
CA LEU A 27 -11.16 5.23 10.41
C LEU A 27 -11.62 6.44 9.59
N ASP A 28 -10.94 7.58 9.70
CA ASP A 28 -11.25 8.80 8.98
C ASP A 28 -11.09 8.64 7.45
N GLN A 29 -10.30 7.66 6.97
CA GLN A 29 -10.17 7.38 5.52
C GLN A 29 -11.40 6.70 4.91
N GLY A 30 -12.31 6.12 5.71
CA GLY A 30 -13.55 5.53 5.18
C GLY A 30 -13.36 4.30 4.27
N TRP A 31 -12.32 3.49 4.48
CA TRP A 31 -11.96 2.34 3.61
C TRP A 31 -13.09 1.37 3.28
N PHE A 32 -14.04 1.17 4.21
CA PHE A 32 -15.19 0.31 3.98
C PHE A 32 -16.14 0.90 2.93
N GLU A 33 -16.47 2.18 3.05
CA GLU A 33 -17.36 2.88 2.13
C GLU A 33 -16.74 2.98 0.74
N PHE A 34 -15.42 3.24 0.68
CA PHE A 34 -14.67 3.19 -0.57
C PHE A 34 -14.80 1.84 -1.27
N ARG A 35 -14.61 0.74 -0.53
CA ARG A 35 -14.77 -0.60 -1.09
C ARG A 35 -16.20 -0.88 -1.55
N ARG A 36 -17.21 -0.45 -0.79
CA ARG A 36 -18.63 -0.63 -1.14
C ARG A 36 -18.94 0.05 -2.48
N GLN A 37 -18.55 1.31 -2.62
CA GLN A 37 -18.78 2.06 -3.87
C GLN A 37 -18.02 1.47 -5.06
N LEU A 38 -16.81 0.94 -4.85
CA LEU A 38 -16.08 0.23 -5.89
C LEU A 38 -16.82 -1.03 -6.33
N ASP A 39 -17.31 -1.84 -5.39
CA ASP A 39 -18.04 -3.07 -5.70
C ASP A 39 -19.30 -2.77 -6.52
N ASP A 40 -20.09 -1.78 -6.07
CA ASP A 40 -21.31 -1.33 -6.75
C ASP A 40 -21.01 -0.86 -8.19
N LYS A 41 -19.96 -0.05 -8.38
CA LYS A 41 -19.59 0.49 -9.70
C LYS A 41 -18.98 -0.55 -10.61
N THR A 42 -18.12 -1.42 -10.08
CA THR A 42 -17.51 -2.53 -10.83
C THR A 42 -18.58 -3.51 -11.30
N ALA A 43 -19.59 -3.81 -10.47
CA ALA A 43 -20.73 -4.63 -10.87
C ALA A 43 -21.54 -3.96 -11.99
N TRP A 44 -21.79 -2.64 -11.91
CA TRP A 44 -22.48 -1.91 -12.98
C TRP A 44 -21.73 -1.96 -14.32
N SER A 45 -20.40 -1.90 -14.29
CA SER A 45 -19.56 -2.04 -15.49
C SER A 45 -19.36 -3.50 -15.96
N GLY A 46 -19.97 -4.48 -15.29
CA GLY A 46 -19.84 -5.90 -15.62
C GLY A 46 -18.49 -6.53 -15.24
N GLY A 47 -17.74 -5.91 -14.33
CA GLY A 47 -16.47 -6.42 -13.81
C GLY A 47 -16.62 -7.17 -12.49
N HIS A 48 -15.48 -7.60 -11.93
CA HIS A 48 -15.40 -8.25 -10.61
C HIS A 48 -14.35 -7.58 -9.72
N LEU A 49 -14.70 -7.34 -8.45
CA LEU A 49 -13.79 -6.81 -7.44
C LEU A 49 -13.24 -7.95 -6.57
N VAL A 50 -11.93 -8.15 -6.60
CA VAL A 50 -11.24 -9.16 -5.75
C VAL A 50 -10.41 -8.46 -4.69
N ALA A 51 -10.66 -8.78 -3.43
CA ALA A 51 -9.85 -8.28 -2.33
C ALA A 51 -8.70 -9.21 -2.02
N VAL A 52 -7.49 -8.66 -2.10
CA VAL A 52 -6.26 -9.35 -1.76
C VAL A 52 -5.79 -8.97 -0.35
N PRO A 53 -5.18 -9.90 0.41
CA PRO A 53 -4.54 -9.56 1.67
C PRO A 53 -3.46 -8.48 1.48
N PRO A 54 -3.44 -7.40 2.28
CA PRO A 54 -2.51 -6.28 2.09
C PRO A 54 -1.08 -6.57 2.60
N GLN A 55 -0.80 -7.80 3.03
CA GLN A 55 0.45 -8.14 3.69
C GLN A 55 1.61 -8.14 2.69
N ASN A 56 2.70 -7.44 3.04
CA ASN A 56 3.94 -7.34 2.26
C ASN A 56 3.82 -6.77 0.83
N THR A 57 2.66 -6.27 0.41
CA THR A 57 2.47 -5.67 -0.94
C THR A 57 3.38 -4.48 -1.22
N SER A 58 3.84 -3.78 -0.18
CA SER A 58 4.79 -2.66 -0.26
C SER A 58 6.24 -3.03 0.06
N ARG A 59 6.52 -4.30 0.36
CA ARG A 59 7.82 -4.81 0.83
C ARG A 59 8.39 -5.90 -0.07
N THR A 60 7.56 -6.49 -0.93
CA THR A 60 7.96 -7.49 -1.92
C THR A 60 8.45 -6.77 -3.18
N CYS A 61 9.66 -7.10 -3.63
CA CYS A 61 10.17 -6.64 -4.92
C CYS A 61 9.34 -7.26 -6.05
N PRO A 62 8.80 -6.48 -7.01
CA PRO A 62 8.01 -7.02 -8.12
C PRO A 62 8.85 -7.81 -9.14
N CYS A 63 10.17 -7.58 -9.18
CA CYS A 63 11.08 -8.26 -10.10
C CYS A 63 11.52 -9.63 -9.56
N CYS A 64 12.01 -9.68 -8.32
CA CYS A 64 12.63 -10.88 -7.76
C CYS A 64 11.86 -11.52 -6.59
N GLY A 65 10.77 -10.92 -6.12
CA GLY A 65 9.97 -11.45 -5.01
C GLY A 65 10.60 -11.31 -3.62
N HIS A 66 11.79 -10.71 -3.50
CA HIS A 66 12.46 -10.54 -2.21
C HIS A 66 11.66 -9.63 -1.27
N ILE A 67 11.43 -10.07 -0.03
CA ILE A 67 10.68 -9.33 0.99
C ILE A 67 11.65 -8.73 2.00
N ALA A 68 11.79 -7.40 1.99
CA ALA A 68 12.65 -6.66 2.91
C ALA A 68 11.88 -5.51 3.56
N LYS A 69 12.32 -5.04 4.74
CA LYS A 69 11.72 -3.83 5.36
C LYS A 69 12.14 -2.58 4.59
N GLU A 70 13.36 -2.62 4.06
CA GLU A 70 14.07 -1.58 3.31
C GLU A 70 13.43 -1.36 1.92
N ASN A 71 12.71 -2.36 1.39
CA ASN A 71 11.92 -2.20 0.17
C ASN A 71 10.73 -1.24 0.36
N ARG A 72 10.30 -1.01 1.60
CA ARG A 72 9.22 -0.06 1.89
C ARG A 72 9.76 1.35 1.72
N GLN A 73 9.40 1.97 0.60
CA GLN A 73 9.68 3.37 0.37
C GLN A 73 8.91 4.19 1.40
N THR A 74 9.63 4.77 2.36
CA THR A 74 9.07 5.80 3.23
C THR A 74 8.73 7.01 2.37
N GLN A 75 7.67 7.71 2.74
CA GLN A 75 7.21 8.93 2.08
C GLN A 75 8.43 9.88 1.89
N ALA A 76 8.90 9.99 0.63
CA ALA A 76 10.13 10.64 0.17
C ALA A 76 11.48 9.94 0.43
N ASN A 77 12.01 9.30 -0.62
CA ASN A 77 13.43 9.39 -1.01
C ASN A 77 13.51 9.28 -2.54
N VAL A 78 12.92 10.28 -3.21
CA VAL A 78 13.12 10.49 -4.64
C VAL A 78 14.42 11.28 -4.77
N LEU A 79 15.51 10.63 -5.18
CA LEU A 79 16.66 11.40 -5.69
C LEU A 79 16.16 12.24 -6.87
N ARG A 80 16.77 13.40 -7.12
CA ARG A 80 16.39 14.42 -8.12
C ARG A 80 16.10 13.89 -9.54
N ALA A 81 16.42 12.62 -9.84
CA ALA A 81 16.16 11.90 -11.08
C ALA A 81 14.95 10.92 -11.07
N GLY A 82 14.16 10.78 -10.00
CA GLY A 82 12.91 10.00 -10.03
C GLY A 82 13.01 8.50 -9.72
N HIS A 83 14.15 7.98 -9.24
CA HIS A 83 14.33 6.54 -8.99
C HIS A 83 14.25 6.20 -7.50
N ALA A 84 13.55 5.11 -7.17
CA ALA A 84 13.68 4.44 -5.87
C ALA A 84 14.67 3.29 -5.98
N ARG A 85 15.63 3.25 -5.05
CA ARG A 85 16.58 2.14 -4.91
C ARG A 85 15.98 1.12 -3.94
N LEU A 86 15.72 -0.08 -4.42
CA LEU A 86 15.25 -1.20 -3.59
C LEU A 86 16.43 -1.85 -2.86
N ALA A 87 16.14 -2.58 -1.78
CA ALA A 87 17.17 -3.24 -0.97
C ALA A 87 17.97 -4.29 -1.76
N CYS A 88 17.40 -4.82 -2.85
CA CYS A 88 18.06 -5.72 -3.79
C CYS A 88 19.11 -5.03 -4.69
N GLY A 89 19.34 -3.72 -4.54
CA GLY A 89 20.35 -2.97 -5.29
C GLY A 89 19.86 -2.39 -6.62
N GLU A 90 18.62 -2.71 -7.02
CA GLU A 90 18.01 -2.32 -8.30
C GLU A 90 17.25 -0.99 -8.19
N THR A 91 17.34 -0.15 -9.22
CA THR A 91 16.55 1.10 -9.36
C THR A 91 15.27 0.82 -10.14
N SER A 92 14.13 0.79 -9.46
CA SER A 92 12.83 0.71 -10.13
C SER A 92 12.39 2.11 -10.59
N LEU A 93 12.04 2.25 -11.87
CA LEU A 93 11.25 3.38 -12.36
C LEU A 93 9.85 3.26 -11.75
N ILE A 94 9.51 4.13 -10.81
CA ILE A 94 8.13 4.20 -10.32
C ILE A 94 7.38 5.09 -11.29
N GLY A 95 6.52 4.49 -12.09
CA GLY A 95 5.44 5.22 -12.75
C GLY A 95 4.59 5.89 -11.67
N ALA A 96 4.53 7.21 -11.71
CA ALA A 96 3.66 7.99 -10.84
C ALA A 96 2.21 7.53 -11.04
N SER A 97 1.63 6.86 -10.04
CA SER A 97 0.18 6.70 -9.99
C SER A 97 -0.45 8.02 -9.56
N ALA A 98 -0.53 8.96 -10.50
CA ALA A 98 -1.40 10.12 -10.42
C ALA A 98 -2.14 10.21 -11.75
N GLN A 99 -3.36 9.65 -11.77
CA GLN A 99 -4.32 9.68 -12.89
C GLN A 99 -3.84 9.02 -14.21
N GLU A 100 -4.68 8.18 -14.83
CA GLU A 100 -4.41 7.71 -16.19
C GLU A 100 -4.31 8.91 -17.16
N PRO A 101 -3.47 8.78 -18.20
CA PRO A 101 -4.07 8.80 -19.52
C PRO A 101 -3.68 7.59 -20.36
N ALA A 102 -4.67 7.12 -21.11
CA ALA A 102 -4.64 6.28 -22.29
C ALA A 102 -3.28 5.67 -22.73
N GLU A 103 -3.28 4.33 -22.76
CA GLU A 103 -2.52 3.51 -23.71
C GLU A 103 -0.98 3.67 -23.67
N ALA A 104 -0.38 3.36 -22.51
CA ALA A 104 1.07 3.19 -22.42
C ALA A 104 1.45 1.71 -22.55
N THR A 105 1.93 1.37 -23.74
CA THR A 105 2.52 0.07 -24.13
C THR A 105 3.49 -0.45 -23.06
N ILE A 106 3.17 -1.60 -22.46
CA ILE A 106 4.07 -2.35 -21.58
C ILE A 106 5.18 -2.96 -22.44
N ARG A 107 6.25 -2.19 -22.66
CA ARG A 107 7.48 -2.73 -23.23
C ARG A 107 8.20 -3.49 -22.13
N LYS A 108 8.13 -4.83 -22.18
CA LYS A 108 9.00 -5.74 -21.42
C LYS A 108 10.45 -5.32 -21.67
N LEU A 109 11.06 -4.60 -20.73
CA LEU A 109 12.51 -4.47 -20.69
C LEU A 109 13.06 -5.70 -19.99
N ALA A 110 13.75 -6.50 -20.79
CA ALA A 110 14.45 -7.68 -20.37
C ALA A 110 15.57 -7.32 -19.37
N CYS A 111 15.69 -8.20 -18.39
CA CYS A 111 16.74 -8.31 -17.39
C CYS A 111 18.12 -8.46 -18.05
N ALA A 112 19.13 -7.74 -17.55
CA ALA A 112 20.55 -8.01 -17.74
C ALA A 112 21.22 -8.01 -16.36
#